data_AF-A0A7W8AFB4-F1
#
_entry.id   AF-A0A7W8AFB4-F1
#
_cell.length_a   1.000
_cell.length_b   1.000
_cell.length_c   1.000
_cell.angle_alpha   90.00
_cell.angle_beta   90.00
_cell.angle_gamma   90.00
#
_symmetry.space_group_name_H-M   'P 1'
#
loop_
_entity.id
_entity.type
_entity.pdbx_description
1 polymer ?
#
loop_
_entity_poly.entity_id
_entity_poly.type
_entity_poly.pdbx_seq_one_letter_code
_entity_poly.pdbx_strand_id
1 'polypeptide(L)'
;MGFLHISPVEPKAATGLAAEVYRQQAADVGLARMPALMALSSVPALLAATWSLLRESLMAGPLSRTEREVVALGVSTANRCPYCVGAHTLFLHATGDHALAETLLAGGRPADPRQAALYAWATGETRDGPDAPELLGTALAFHFINRMVTALHTPDVLPGGLQKTRLVRRAAGRTLARPARRLLPPGESLRFLHTPHADAPQPRDAPRAAAPAWAHGSPVGTAYAALTEVAGQGGALLTHPERVAEAVARWDGGHPPMGGSWLADALSGLPAAEAAPTRLALLAALAPYRITEGDVAAWPHTDESLVRLLAFGAVTAVRHAERTFSPAAAS
;
A
#
# COMPACT_ATOMS: atom_id res chain seq x y z
N MET A 1 -6.17 17.32 6.52
CA MET A 1 -5.82 16.11 5.75
C MET A 1 -5.82 16.48 4.29
N GLY A 2 -4.70 16.33 3.59
CA GLY A 2 -4.52 16.83 2.23
C GLY A 2 -4.01 15.75 1.29
N PHE A 3 -4.36 15.92 0.01
CA PHE A 3 -3.76 15.20 -1.10
C PHE A 3 -2.73 16.10 -1.78
N LEU A 4 -1.70 15.49 -2.34
CA LEU A 4 -0.68 16.15 -3.14
C LEU A 4 -0.89 15.73 -4.60
N HIS A 5 -0.75 16.67 -5.52
CA HIS A 5 -0.74 16.44 -6.98
C HIS A 5 -2.04 15.94 -7.63
N ILE A 6 -3.00 15.42 -6.86
CA ILE A 6 -4.24 14.83 -7.35
C ILE A 6 -5.48 15.40 -6.66
N SER A 7 -6.63 15.24 -7.30
CA SER A 7 -7.97 15.57 -6.81
C SER A 7 -8.88 14.33 -6.76
N PRO A 8 -8.81 13.54 -5.68
CA PRO A 8 -9.59 12.30 -5.53
C PRO A 8 -11.10 12.48 -5.62
N VAL A 9 -11.77 11.45 -6.14
CA VAL A 9 -13.23 11.37 -6.17
C VAL A 9 -13.76 11.14 -4.75
N GLU A 10 -14.56 12.09 -4.28
CA GLU A 10 -15.22 12.02 -2.98
C GLU A 10 -16.27 10.90 -2.94
N PRO A 11 -16.48 10.20 -1.79
CA PRO A 11 -17.39 9.06 -1.73
C PRO A 11 -18.83 9.35 -2.16
N LYS A 12 -19.30 10.59 -1.93
CA LYS A 12 -20.65 11.02 -2.34
C LYS A 12 -20.79 11.26 -3.84
N ALA A 13 -19.68 11.53 -4.53
CA ALA A 13 -19.63 11.78 -5.97
C ALA A 13 -19.21 10.53 -6.76
N ALA A 14 -18.68 9.51 -6.07
CA ALA A 14 -18.25 8.28 -6.71
C ALA A 14 -19.43 7.51 -7.33
N THR A 15 -19.18 6.95 -8.51
CA THR A 15 -20.10 6.06 -9.23
C THR A 15 -19.38 4.75 -9.56
N GLY A 16 -20.11 3.77 -10.10
CA GLY A 16 -19.57 2.49 -10.54
C GLY A 16 -18.76 1.75 -9.46
N LEU A 17 -17.63 1.18 -9.88
CA LEU A 17 -16.76 0.37 -9.02
C LEU A 17 -16.22 1.15 -7.81
N ALA A 18 -15.81 2.40 -7.98
CA ALA A 18 -15.29 3.21 -6.87
C ALA A 18 -16.34 3.39 -5.77
N ALA A 19 -17.61 3.63 -6.14
CA ALA A 19 -18.70 3.74 -5.19
C ALA A 19 -18.98 2.43 -4.44
N GLU A 20 -18.91 1.30 -5.14
CA GLU A 20 -19.07 -0.04 -4.55
C GLU A 20 -17.98 -0.35 -3.52
N VAL A 21 -16.72 -0.06 -3.86
CA VAL A 21 -15.58 -0.23 -2.96
C VAL A 21 -15.73 0.67 -1.74
N TYR A 22 -16.05 1.96 -1.91
CA TYR A 22 -16.27 2.88 -0.79
C TYR A 22 -17.40 2.45 0.14
N ARG A 23 -18.49 1.88 -0.39
CA ARG A 23 -19.56 1.33 0.46
C ARG A 23 -19.06 0.17 1.33
N GLN A 24 -18.25 -0.75 0.78
CA GLN A 24 -17.70 -1.84 1.59
C GLN A 24 -16.69 -1.31 2.62
N GLN A 25 -15.82 -0.35 2.25
CA GLN A 25 -14.90 0.29 3.18
C GLN A 25 -15.62 0.90 4.38
N ALA A 26 -16.69 1.66 4.14
CA ALA A 26 -17.49 2.27 5.20
C ALA A 26 -18.13 1.21 6.12
N ALA A 27 -18.61 0.10 5.55
CA ALA A 27 -19.23 -0.98 6.32
C ALA A 27 -18.22 -1.80 7.15
N ASP A 28 -17.02 -2.03 6.61
CA ASP A 28 -16.00 -2.89 7.22
C ASP A 28 -15.11 -2.14 8.22
N VAL A 29 -14.77 -0.88 7.94
CA VAL A 29 -13.89 -0.05 8.76
C VAL A 29 -14.66 0.88 9.70
N GLY A 30 -15.91 1.23 9.36
CA GLY A 30 -16.69 2.22 10.09
C GLY A 30 -16.29 3.67 9.81
N LEU A 31 -15.49 3.90 8.76
CA LEU A 31 -15.06 5.23 8.32
C LEU A 31 -15.67 5.55 6.97
N ALA A 32 -16.41 6.66 6.89
CA ALA A 32 -17.00 7.14 5.64
C ALA A 32 -15.95 7.60 4.62
N ARG A 33 -14.72 7.89 5.06
CA ARG A 33 -13.60 8.32 4.23
C ARG A 33 -12.35 7.55 4.65
N MET A 34 -11.70 6.90 3.70
CA MET A 34 -10.39 6.27 3.85
C MET A 34 -9.40 6.90 2.88
N PRO A 35 -8.81 8.06 3.21
CA PRO A 35 -8.21 8.86 2.16
C PRO A 35 -6.98 8.22 1.52
N ALA A 36 -6.23 7.39 2.27
CA ALA A 36 -5.15 6.58 1.70
C ALA A 36 -5.58 5.76 0.47
N LEU A 37 -6.82 5.28 0.45
CA LEU A 37 -7.38 4.59 -0.71
C LEU A 37 -8.13 5.54 -1.65
N MET A 38 -8.70 6.64 -1.14
CA MET A 38 -9.28 7.67 -2.02
C MET A 38 -8.25 8.20 -3.02
N ALA A 39 -6.97 8.29 -2.65
CA ALA A 39 -5.87 8.69 -3.54
C ALA A 39 -5.80 7.86 -4.85
N LEU A 40 -6.41 6.66 -4.88
CA LEU A 40 -6.41 5.76 -6.03
C LEU A 40 -7.68 5.84 -6.88
N SER A 41 -8.61 6.73 -6.53
CA SER A 41 -9.97 6.76 -7.09
C SER A 41 -10.07 7.21 -8.54
N SER A 42 -9.05 7.89 -9.08
CA SER A 42 -8.93 8.13 -10.52
C SER A 42 -8.73 6.84 -11.32
N VAL A 43 -8.33 5.74 -10.66
CA VAL A 43 -8.14 4.42 -11.26
C VAL A 43 -8.98 3.38 -10.48
N PRO A 44 -10.30 3.27 -10.72
CA PRO A 44 -11.19 2.42 -9.91
C PRO A 44 -10.73 0.97 -9.78
N ALA A 45 -10.15 0.38 -10.84
CA ALA A 45 -9.59 -0.96 -10.81
C ALA A 45 -8.42 -1.10 -9.82
N LEU A 46 -7.56 -0.08 -9.72
CA LEU A 46 -6.45 -0.06 -8.77
C LEU A 46 -6.95 0.13 -7.34
N LEU A 47 -7.94 1.01 -7.13
CA LEU A 47 -8.65 1.15 -5.86
C LEU A 47 -9.25 -0.18 -5.40
N ALA A 48 -9.96 -0.88 -6.29
CA ALA A 48 -10.56 -2.18 -6.01
C ALA A 48 -9.52 -3.25 -5.67
N ALA A 49 -8.44 -3.35 -6.45
CA ALA A 49 -7.37 -4.32 -6.20
C ALA A 49 -6.63 -4.04 -4.88
N THR A 50 -6.31 -2.78 -4.61
CA THR A 50 -5.66 -2.37 -3.36
C THR A 50 -6.56 -2.59 -2.16
N TRP A 51 -7.85 -2.26 -2.26
CA TRP A 51 -8.82 -2.54 -1.20
C TRP A 51 -8.96 -4.03 -0.96
N SER A 52 -9.04 -4.84 -2.03
CA SER A 52 -9.17 -6.29 -1.89
C SER A 52 -7.97 -6.87 -1.15
N LEU A 53 -6.75 -6.48 -1.52
CA LEU A 53 -5.55 -6.97 -0.84
C LEU A 53 -5.53 -6.52 0.63
N LEU A 54 -5.83 -5.24 0.89
CA LEU A 54 -5.89 -4.71 2.26
C LEU A 54 -6.94 -5.46 3.10
N ARG A 55 -8.16 -5.62 2.59
CA ARG A 55 -9.27 -6.26 3.31
C ARG A 55 -8.94 -7.72 3.60
N GLU A 56 -8.54 -8.49 2.59
CA GLU A 56 -8.32 -9.92 2.74
C GLU A 56 -7.10 -10.23 3.62
N SER A 57 -6.04 -9.42 3.56
CA SER A 57 -4.84 -9.65 4.37
C SER A 57 -4.97 -9.11 5.80
N LEU A 58 -5.37 -7.84 5.97
CA LEU A 58 -5.36 -7.16 7.26
C LEU A 58 -6.64 -7.40 8.07
N MET A 59 -7.79 -7.57 7.43
CA MET A 59 -9.09 -7.49 8.12
C MET A 59 -9.85 -8.81 8.19
N ALA A 60 -9.90 -9.58 7.09
CA ALA A 60 -10.72 -10.78 6.99
C ALA A 60 -10.05 -12.01 7.61
N GLY A 61 -10.84 -13.00 8.01
CA GLY A 61 -10.32 -14.27 8.52
C GLY A 61 -9.91 -14.26 9.99
N PRO A 62 -9.58 -15.46 10.53
CA PRO A 62 -9.53 -15.72 11.97
C PRO A 62 -8.22 -15.27 12.64
N LEU A 63 -7.18 -14.95 11.87
CA LEU A 63 -5.90 -14.52 12.42
C LEU A 63 -6.06 -13.21 13.20
N SER A 64 -5.29 -13.06 14.29
CA SER A 64 -5.40 -11.90 15.18
C SER A 64 -5.30 -10.58 14.42
N ARG A 65 -6.30 -9.71 14.58
CA ARG A 65 -6.26 -8.37 13.98
C ARG A 65 -5.08 -7.56 14.55
N THR A 66 -4.80 -7.69 15.85
CA THR A 66 -3.67 -7.00 16.49
C THR A 66 -2.33 -7.41 15.87
N GLU A 67 -2.10 -8.69 15.60
CA GLU A 67 -0.86 -9.16 14.98
C GLU A 67 -0.65 -8.58 13.57
N ARG A 68 -1.73 -8.50 12.79
CA ARG A 68 -1.68 -7.90 11.44
C ARG A 68 -1.45 -6.39 11.49
N GLU A 69 -2.05 -5.70 12.45
CA GLU A 69 -1.77 -4.27 12.70
C GLU A 69 -0.32 -4.03 13.16
N VAL A 70 0.29 -4.96 13.92
CA VAL A 70 1.71 -4.91 14.27
C VAL A 70 2.59 -5.01 13.02
N VAL A 71 2.28 -5.93 12.10
CA VAL A 71 2.99 -6.05 10.81
C VAL A 71 2.83 -4.78 9.97
N ALA A 72 1.60 -4.28 9.82
CA ALA A 72 1.31 -3.05 9.08
C ALA A 72 2.08 -1.84 9.63
N LEU A 73 2.14 -1.71 10.96
CA LEU A 73 2.89 -0.67 11.64
C LEU A 73 4.41 -0.85 11.45
N GLY A 74 4.93 -2.06 11.58
CA GLY A 74 6.36 -2.37 11.37
C GLY A 74 6.84 -2.00 9.97
N VAL A 75 6.11 -2.42 8.93
CA VAL A 75 6.41 -2.04 7.53
C VAL A 75 6.30 -0.53 7.34
N SER A 76 5.30 0.11 7.95
CA SER A 76 5.13 1.57 7.90
C SER A 76 6.27 2.32 8.58
N THR A 77 6.82 1.78 9.68
CA THR A 77 8.01 2.31 10.35
C THR A 77 9.24 2.16 9.45
N ALA A 78 9.48 0.97 8.88
CA ALA A 78 10.61 0.72 7.98
C ALA A 78 10.57 1.61 6.72
N ASN A 79 9.39 1.78 6.12
CA ASN A 79 9.19 2.66 4.97
C ASN A 79 9.17 4.15 5.35
N ARG A 80 9.25 4.51 6.64
CA ARG A 80 9.16 5.89 7.16
C ARG A 80 7.91 6.63 6.69
N CYS A 81 6.74 5.96 6.70
CA CYS A 81 5.45 6.58 6.36
C CYS A 81 4.76 7.15 7.63
N PRO A 82 4.89 8.45 7.96
CA PRO A 82 4.32 9.02 9.18
C PRO A 82 2.78 8.94 9.21
N TYR A 83 2.13 9.12 8.06
CA TYR A 83 0.69 8.96 7.94
C TYR A 83 0.27 7.54 8.34
N CYS A 84 0.95 6.54 7.80
CA CYS A 84 0.62 5.13 8.01
C CYS A 84 0.92 4.72 9.46
N VAL A 85 2.05 5.17 10.04
CA VAL A 85 2.36 4.98 11.46
C VAL A 85 1.25 5.55 12.35
N GLY A 86 0.80 6.77 12.06
CA GLY A 86 -0.31 7.39 12.79
C GLY A 86 -1.61 6.59 12.67
N ALA A 87 -1.97 6.15 11.46
CA ALA A 87 -3.18 5.40 11.19
C ALA A 87 -3.18 4.04 11.91
N HIS A 88 -2.10 3.27 11.80
CA HIS A 88 -2.00 1.95 12.44
C HIS A 88 -1.87 2.03 13.96
N THR A 89 -1.33 3.13 14.50
CA THR A 89 -1.43 3.40 15.95
C THR A 89 -2.89 3.55 16.39
N LEU A 90 -3.73 4.27 15.63
CA LEU A 90 -5.17 4.39 15.91
C LEU A 90 -5.88 3.04 15.84
N PHE A 91 -5.58 2.21 14.83
CA PHE A 91 -6.17 0.89 14.70
C PHE A 91 -5.71 -0.09 15.78
N LEU A 92 -4.46 -0.02 16.24
CA LEU A 92 -4.02 -0.77 17.42
C LEU A 92 -4.81 -0.38 18.67
N HIS A 93 -5.07 0.92 18.89
CA HIS A 93 -6.00 1.33 19.94
C HIS A 93 -7.40 0.73 19.74
N ALA A 94 -7.89 0.64 18.50
CA ALA A 94 -9.20 0.06 18.19
C ALA A 94 -9.28 -1.45 18.49
N THR A 95 -8.18 -2.19 18.35
CA THR A 95 -8.13 -3.59 18.80
C THR A 95 -8.31 -3.73 20.32
N GLY A 96 -7.95 -2.69 21.08
CA GLY A 96 -8.01 -2.65 22.54
C GLY A 96 -6.63 -2.64 23.20
N ASP A 97 -5.56 -2.92 22.43
CA ASP A 97 -4.20 -2.93 22.95
C ASP A 97 -3.57 -1.53 22.93
N HIS A 98 -4.03 -0.69 23.85
CA HIS A 98 -3.55 0.68 23.98
C HIS A 98 -2.10 0.78 24.45
N ALA A 99 -1.60 -0.21 25.19
CA ALA A 99 -0.24 -0.21 25.69
C ALA A 99 0.75 -0.51 24.56
N LEU A 100 0.44 -1.51 23.74
CA LEU A 100 1.19 -1.83 22.53
C LEU A 100 1.22 -0.65 21.56
N ALA A 101 0.06 -0.02 21.31
CA ALA A 101 -0.05 1.13 20.41
C ALA A 101 0.91 2.28 20.81
N GLU A 102 0.92 2.65 22.10
CA GLU A 102 1.79 3.73 22.59
C GLU A 102 3.26 3.31 22.64
N THR A 103 3.55 2.04 22.94
CA THR A 103 4.92 1.50 22.96
C THR A 103 5.56 1.57 21.58
N LEU A 104 4.85 1.10 20.56
CA LEU A 104 5.34 1.12 19.18
C LEU A 104 5.43 2.55 18.63
N LEU A 105 4.47 3.43 18.97
CA LEU A 105 4.54 4.84 18.58
C LEU A 105 5.79 5.54 19.16
N ALA A 106 6.21 5.16 20.37
CA ALA A 106 7.41 5.69 21.02
C ALA A 106 8.73 5.04 20.52
N GLY A 107 8.67 4.13 19.54
CA GLY A 107 9.84 3.39 19.04
C GLY A 107 10.29 2.24 19.95
N GLY A 108 9.44 1.82 20.90
CA GLY A 108 9.68 0.64 21.72
C GLY A 108 9.37 -0.66 20.99
N ARG A 109 9.52 -1.79 21.69
CA ARG A 109 9.19 -3.14 21.18
C ARG A 109 7.98 -3.73 21.90
N PRO A 110 7.19 -4.60 21.24
CA PRO A 110 6.14 -5.36 21.90
C PRO A 110 6.71 -6.19 23.06
N ALA A 111 5.94 -6.32 24.15
CA ALA A 111 6.31 -7.17 25.28
C ALA A 111 6.00 -8.66 25.00
N ASP A 112 4.96 -8.92 24.20
CA ASP A 112 4.64 -10.27 23.75
C ASP A 112 5.70 -10.77 22.75
N PRO A 113 6.33 -11.95 22.97
CA PRO A 113 7.41 -12.44 22.12
C PRO A 113 7.00 -12.66 20.66
N ARG A 114 5.77 -13.10 20.41
CA ARG A 114 5.27 -13.35 19.06
C ARG A 114 5.06 -12.03 18.32
N GLN A 115 4.44 -11.04 18.95
CA GLN A 115 4.32 -9.70 18.39
C GLN A 115 5.69 -9.04 18.16
N ALA A 116 6.65 -9.25 19.06
CA ALA A 116 8.00 -8.72 18.91
C ALA A 116 8.72 -9.33 17.70
N ALA A 117 8.59 -10.64 17.49
CA ALA A 117 9.13 -11.32 16.31
C ALA A 117 8.47 -10.81 15.02
N LEU A 118 7.13 -10.68 15.00
CA LEU A 118 6.40 -10.13 13.85
C LEU A 118 6.81 -8.69 13.53
N TYR A 119 6.98 -7.85 14.56
CA TYR A 119 7.44 -6.48 14.38
C TYR A 119 8.86 -6.43 13.82
N ALA A 120 9.79 -7.21 14.38
CA ALA A 120 11.18 -7.27 13.92
C ALA A 120 11.31 -7.79 12.48
N TRP A 121 10.49 -8.77 12.10
CA TRP A 121 10.39 -9.23 10.71
C TRP A 121 9.83 -8.13 9.79
N ALA A 122 8.73 -7.49 10.19
CA ALA A 122 8.10 -6.42 9.41
C ALA A 122 8.98 -5.17 9.27
N THR A 123 9.89 -4.90 10.23
CA THR A 123 10.88 -3.82 10.13
C THR A 123 12.13 -4.21 9.33
N GLY A 124 12.25 -5.48 8.91
CA GLY A 124 13.40 -6.00 8.16
C GLY A 124 14.61 -6.35 9.03
N GLU A 125 14.48 -6.37 10.35
CA GLU A 125 15.56 -6.78 11.27
C GLU A 125 15.86 -8.28 11.20
N THR A 126 14.86 -9.08 10.81
CA THR A 126 14.98 -10.53 10.65
C THR A 126 14.39 -10.95 9.31
N ARG A 127 14.91 -12.04 8.74
CA ARG A 127 14.40 -12.62 7.49
C ARG A 127 13.38 -13.73 7.72
N ASP A 128 13.36 -14.31 8.92
CA ASP A 128 12.48 -15.40 9.27
C ASP A 128 11.06 -14.88 9.50
N GLY A 129 10.26 -14.97 8.44
CA GLY A 129 8.87 -14.56 8.44
C GLY A 129 7.89 -15.66 8.84
N PRO A 130 6.66 -15.30 9.21
CA PRO A 130 5.60 -16.26 9.46
C PRO A 130 5.14 -16.91 8.14
N ASP A 131 4.89 -18.22 8.17
CA ASP A 131 4.18 -18.93 7.10
C ASP A 131 2.67 -18.71 7.23
N ALA A 132 2.22 -17.49 6.89
CA ALA A 132 0.83 -17.08 6.94
C ALA A 132 0.52 -16.08 5.82
N PRO A 133 -0.32 -16.44 4.83
CA PRO A 133 -0.69 -15.56 3.72
C PRO A 133 -1.19 -14.19 4.18
N GLU A 134 -1.96 -14.12 5.26
CA GLU A 134 -2.50 -12.87 5.80
C GLU A 134 -1.41 -11.93 6.32
N LEU A 135 -0.37 -12.46 6.96
CA LEU A 135 0.74 -11.65 7.49
C LEU A 135 1.66 -11.17 6.37
N LEU A 136 2.04 -12.06 5.44
CA LEU A 136 2.83 -11.67 4.26
C LEU A 136 2.06 -10.71 3.34
N GLY A 137 0.80 -11.01 3.06
CA GLY A 137 -0.07 -10.13 2.28
C GLY A 137 -0.24 -8.75 2.92
N THR A 138 -0.30 -8.69 4.26
CA THR A 138 -0.35 -7.41 4.98
C THR A 138 0.96 -6.63 4.75
N ALA A 139 2.11 -7.28 4.90
CA ALA A 139 3.40 -6.63 4.67
C ALA A 139 3.51 -6.07 3.24
N LEU A 140 3.16 -6.88 2.23
CA LEU A 140 3.20 -6.48 0.82
C LEU A 140 2.18 -5.36 0.49
N ALA A 141 0.98 -5.42 1.07
CA ALA A 141 -0.01 -4.36 0.95
C ALA A 141 0.56 -3.03 1.46
N PHE A 142 1.27 -3.04 2.59
CA PHE A 142 1.83 -1.80 3.15
C PHE A 142 3.10 -1.34 2.44
N HIS A 143 3.91 -2.22 1.85
CA HIS A 143 4.96 -1.77 0.92
C HIS A 143 4.38 -0.97 -0.26
N PHE A 144 3.21 -1.37 -0.78
CA PHE A 144 2.50 -0.62 -1.81
C PHE A 144 1.87 0.67 -1.26
N ILE A 145 0.99 0.55 -0.26
CA ILE A 145 0.21 1.66 0.29
C ILE A 145 1.12 2.75 0.86
N ASN A 146 2.21 2.39 1.58
CA ASN A 146 3.12 3.39 2.13
C ASN A 146 3.75 4.26 1.02
N ARG A 147 4.09 3.67 -0.13
CA ARG A 147 4.67 4.41 -1.26
C ARG A 147 3.66 5.35 -1.89
N MET A 148 2.44 4.85 -2.15
CA MET A 148 1.35 5.67 -2.69
C MET A 148 0.97 6.80 -1.73
N VAL A 149 0.83 6.52 -0.44
CA VAL A 149 0.53 7.52 0.58
C VAL A 149 1.64 8.56 0.67
N THR A 150 2.91 8.13 0.71
CA THR A 150 4.03 9.06 0.82
C THR A 150 4.13 9.99 -0.41
N ALA A 151 3.76 9.49 -1.60
CA ALA A 151 3.76 10.28 -2.83
C ALA A 151 2.55 11.23 -2.97
N LEU A 152 1.38 10.86 -2.43
CA LEU A 152 0.11 11.51 -2.74
C LEU A 152 -0.57 12.19 -1.55
N HIS A 153 0.02 12.14 -0.35
CA HIS A 153 -0.60 12.69 0.86
C HIS A 153 0.31 13.58 1.68
N THR A 154 -0.31 14.53 2.38
CA THR A 154 0.32 15.19 3.52
C THR A 154 0.45 14.20 4.70
N PRO A 155 1.45 14.38 5.59
CA PRO A 155 1.78 13.39 6.62
C PRO A 155 0.72 13.22 7.72
N ASP A 156 -0.27 14.11 7.79
CA ASP A 156 -1.26 14.13 8.88
C ASP A 156 -2.51 13.30 8.57
N VAL A 157 -2.80 12.35 9.47
CA VAL A 157 -3.99 11.49 9.43
C VAL A 157 -5.26 12.26 9.79
N LEU A 158 -5.19 13.07 10.84
CA LEU A 158 -6.31 13.90 11.29
C LEU A 158 -6.01 15.38 10.98
N PRO A 159 -7.04 16.22 10.79
CA PRO A 159 -6.85 17.66 10.58
C PRO A 159 -5.93 18.26 11.66
N GLY A 160 -4.97 19.09 11.25
CA GLY A 160 -4.05 19.77 12.17
C GLY A 160 -3.13 18.85 12.98
N GLY A 161 -2.98 17.58 12.59
CA GLY A 161 -2.13 16.64 13.31
C GLY A 161 -2.70 16.18 14.66
N LEU A 162 -4.03 16.27 14.86
CA LEU A 162 -4.69 15.92 16.12
C LEU A 162 -4.40 14.49 16.61
N GLN A 163 -4.00 13.58 15.73
CA GLN A 163 -3.58 12.22 16.08
C GLN A 163 -2.34 12.18 17.00
N LYS A 164 -1.58 13.28 17.10
CA LYS A 164 -0.44 13.41 18.01
C LYS A 164 -0.86 13.42 19.48
N THR A 165 -2.11 13.73 19.78
CA THR A 165 -2.64 13.74 21.14
C THR A 165 -3.13 12.36 21.58
N ARG A 166 -2.60 11.84 22.70
CA ARG A 166 -2.97 10.53 23.26
C ARG A 166 -4.47 10.39 23.55
N LEU A 167 -5.11 11.46 24.04
CA LEU A 167 -6.55 11.47 24.30
C LEU A 167 -7.36 11.27 23.02
N VAL A 168 -6.97 11.97 21.94
CA VAL A 168 -7.61 11.84 20.62
C VAL A 168 -7.44 10.42 20.10
N ARG A 169 -6.24 9.84 20.19
CA ARG A 169 -6.00 8.46 19.76
C ARG A 169 -6.87 7.45 20.49
N ARG A 170 -6.95 7.55 21.82
CA ARG A 170 -7.82 6.68 22.64
C ARG A 170 -9.30 6.84 22.29
N ALA A 171 -9.77 8.07 22.08
CA ALA A 171 -11.15 8.33 21.71
C ALA A 171 -11.49 7.74 20.33
N ALA A 172 -10.65 7.99 19.32
CA ALA A 172 -10.81 7.43 17.98
C ALA A 172 -10.73 5.89 17.97
N GLY A 173 -9.83 5.31 18.78
CA GLY A 173 -9.77 3.86 18.95
C GLY A 173 -11.09 3.27 19.46
N ARG A 174 -11.74 3.93 20.44
CA ARG A 174 -13.04 3.47 20.95
C ARG A 174 -14.15 3.53 19.91
N THR A 175 -14.19 4.55 19.05
CA THR A 175 -15.21 4.64 18.00
C THR A 175 -15.03 3.57 16.93
N LEU A 176 -13.80 3.11 16.71
CA LEU A 176 -13.44 2.07 15.73
C LEU A 176 -13.39 0.65 16.33
N ALA A 177 -13.58 0.50 17.64
CA ALA A 177 -13.37 -0.78 18.32
C ALA A 177 -14.33 -1.89 17.88
N ARG A 178 -15.61 -1.55 17.65
CA ARG A 178 -16.61 -2.54 17.20
C ARG A 178 -16.31 -3.04 15.79
N PRO A 179 -16.07 -2.18 14.78
CA PRO A 179 -15.58 -2.63 13.47
C PRO A 179 -14.27 -3.44 13.54
N ALA A 180 -13.28 -2.96 14.31
CA ALA A 180 -11.97 -3.62 14.39
C ALA A 180 -12.01 -5.04 14.99
N ARG A 181 -13.00 -5.34 15.84
CA ARG A 181 -13.20 -6.66 16.47
C ARG A 181 -14.14 -7.58 15.69
N ARG A 182 -14.77 -7.07 14.62
CA ARG A 182 -15.67 -7.87 13.80
C ARG A 182 -14.86 -8.86 12.97
N LEU A 183 -15.23 -10.13 13.04
CA LEU A 183 -14.72 -11.13 12.12
C LEU A 183 -15.39 -10.94 10.76
N LEU A 184 -14.59 -10.59 9.75
CA LEU A 184 -15.05 -10.45 8.37
C LEU A 184 -14.76 -11.75 7.61
N PRO A 185 -15.73 -12.29 6.85
CA PRO A 185 -15.51 -13.48 6.05
C PRO A 185 -14.51 -13.20 4.92
N PRO A 186 -13.53 -14.10 4.71
CA PRO A 186 -12.62 -14.01 3.57
C PRO A 186 -13.35 -14.10 2.23
N GLY A 187 -12.81 -13.44 1.21
CA GLY A 187 -13.23 -13.53 -0.18
C GLY A 187 -14.27 -12.51 -0.65
N GLU A 188 -14.98 -11.81 0.25
CA GLU A 188 -16.07 -10.91 -0.18
C GLU A 188 -15.62 -9.75 -1.07
N SER A 189 -14.39 -9.23 -0.89
CA SER A 189 -13.89 -8.14 -1.74
C SER A 189 -13.53 -8.61 -3.16
N LEU A 190 -13.30 -9.91 -3.37
CA LEU A 190 -12.86 -10.44 -4.66
C LEU A 190 -13.89 -10.20 -5.76
N ARG A 191 -15.18 -10.02 -5.43
CA ARG A 191 -16.22 -9.65 -6.41
C ARG A 191 -15.86 -8.40 -7.24
N PHE A 192 -15.10 -7.47 -6.65
CA PHE A 192 -14.64 -6.25 -7.31
C PHE A 192 -13.56 -6.50 -8.36
N LEU A 193 -12.89 -7.65 -8.31
CA LEU A 193 -11.85 -8.05 -9.26
C LEU A 193 -12.42 -8.81 -10.47
N HIS A 194 -13.66 -9.31 -10.35
CA HIS A 194 -14.30 -10.17 -11.35
C HIS A 194 -15.35 -9.44 -12.18
N THR A 195 -15.71 -8.22 -11.79
CA THR A 195 -16.78 -7.49 -12.46
C THR A 195 -16.20 -6.75 -13.67
N PRO A 196 -16.75 -6.95 -14.89
CA PRO A 196 -16.35 -6.14 -16.04
C PRO A 196 -16.68 -4.67 -15.77
N HIS A 197 -15.69 -3.80 -15.89
CA HIS A 197 -15.89 -2.35 -15.74
C HIS A 197 -15.52 -1.65 -17.05
N ALA A 198 -16.23 -0.57 -17.36
CA ALA A 198 -16.11 0.15 -18.64
C ALA A 198 -14.67 0.61 -18.94
N ASP A 199 -13.87 0.83 -17.90
CA ASP A 199 -12.50 1.34 -17.99
C ASP A 199 -11.42 0.23 -18.00
N ALA A 200 -11.82 -1.04 -18.04
CA ALA A 200 -10.91 -2.18 -18.10
C ALA A 200 -10.97 -2.84 -19.48
N PRO A 201 -10.06 -2.49 -20.43
CA PRO A 201 -9.92 -3.19 -21.69
C PRO A 201 -9.17 -4.51 -21.46
N GLN A 202 -9.70 -5.39 -20.61
CA GLN A 202 -9.19 -6.76 -20.54
C GLN A 202 -10.11 -7.63 -21.41
N PRO A 203 -9.60 -8.27 -22.47
CA PRO A 203 -10.37 -9.31 -23.14
C PRO A 203 -10.76 -10.36 -22.10
N ARG A 204 -12.03 -10.81 -22.12
CA ARG A 204 -12.60 -11.76 -21.16
C ARG A 204 -11.79 -13.06 -21.01
N ASP A 205 -10.91 -13.34 -21.97
CA ASP A 205 -10.12 -14.56 -22.11
C ASP A 205 -8.61 -14.37 -21.88
N ALA A 206 -8.15 -13.19 -21.44
CA ALA A 206 -6.74 -13.02 -21.06
C ALA A 206 -6.45 -13.83 -19.78
N PRO A 207 -5.37 -14.64 -19.74
CA PRO A 207 -5.01 -15.40 -18.56
C PRO A 207 -4.69 -14.41 -17.42
N ARG A 208 -5.42 -14.53 -16.31
CA ARG A 208 -5.20 -13.73 -15.10
C ARG A 208 -3.85 -14.10 -14.49
N ALA A 209 -3.19 -13.13 -13.86
CA ALA A 209 -2.00 -13.40 -13.09
C ALA A 209 -2.27 -14.51 -12.05
N ALA A 210 -1.43 -15.55 -12.06
CA ALA A 210 -1.57 -16.66 -11.12
C ALA A 210 -1.29 -16.18 -9.70
N ALA A 211 -2.08 -16.64 -8.74
CA ALA A 211 -1.81 -16.37 -7.33
C ALA A 211 -0.46 -17.01 -6.94
N PRO A 212 0.36 -16.33 -6.14
CA PRO A 212 1.67 -16.85 -5.75
C PRO A 212 1.54 -18.05 -4.80
N ALA A 213 2.52 -18.94 -4.83
CA ALA A 213 2.50 -20.19 -4.06
C ALA A 213 2.39 -19.96 -2.54
N TRP A 214 3.08 -18.94 -2.01
CA TRP A 214 3.03 -18.58 -0.58
C TRP A 214 1.61 -18.26 -0.08
N ALA A 215 0.69 -17.93 -0.99
CA ALA A 215 -0.66 -17.60 -0.61
C ALA A 215 -1.58 -18.83 -0.44
N HIS A 216 -1.11 -20.03 -0.76
CA HIS A 216 -1.82 -21.30 -0.53
C HIS A 216 -3.26 -21.31 -1.08
N GLY A 217 -3.50 -20.66 -2.23
CA GLY A 217 -4.83 -20.55 -2.84
C GLY A 217 -5.82 -19.65 -2.07
N SER A 218 -5.36 -18.89 -1.08
CA SER A 218 -6.20 -18.00 -0.28
C SER A 218 -6.70 -16.79 -1.07
N PRO A 219 -7.79 -16.12 -0.61
CA PRO A 219 -8.23 -14.84 -1.14
C PRO A 219 -7.13 -13.76 -1.18
N VAL A 220 -6.18 -13.80 -0.26
CA VAL A 220 -5.03 -12.88 -0.22
C VAL A 220 -4.20 -13.00 -1.49
N GLY A 221 -3.92 -14.23 -1.95
CA GLY A 221 -3.15 -14.48 -3.17
C GLY A 221 -3.84 -13.96 -4.42
N THR A 222 -5.16 -14.19 -4.53
CA THR A 222 -5.96 -13.66 -5.64
C THR A 222 -5.95 -12.14 -5.66
N ALA A 223 -6.12 -11.50 -4.50
CA ALA A 223 -6.10 -10.04 -4.40
C ALA A 223 -4.70 -9.45 -4.68
N TYR A 224 -3.64 -10.11 -4.23
CA TYR A 224 -2.27 -9.72 -4.52
C TYR A 224 -1.97 -9.80 -6.01
N ALA A 225 -2.30 -10.92 -6.66
CA ALA A 225 -2.13 -11.09 -8.10
C ALA A 225 -2.82 -9.97 -8.88
N ALA A 226 -4.08 -9.66 -8.55
CA ALA A 226 -4.83 -8.59 -9.17
C ALA A 226 -4.20 -7.20 -8.95
N LEU A 227 -3.73 -6.88 -7.74
CA LEU A 227 -3.01 -5.63 -7.49
C LEU A 227 -1.76 -5.55 -8.35
N THR A 228 -0.97 -6.63 -8.40
CA THR A 228 0.28 -6.60 -9.16
C THR A 228 0.07 -6.47 -10.66
N GLU A 229 -0.98 -7.07 -11.19
CA GLU A 229 -1.38 -6.96 -12.59
C GLU A 229 -1.82 -5.53 -12.91
N VAL A 230 -2.82 -5.00 -12.20
CA VAL A 230 -3.41 -3.68 -12.46
C VAL A 230 -2.38 -2.56 -12.27
N ALA A 231 -1.59 -2.59 -11.18
CA ALA A 231 -0.54 -1.60 -10.96
C ALA A 231 0.58 -1.73 -12.00
N GLY A 232 0.87 -2.95 -12.47
CA GLY A 232 1.87 -3.22 -13.49
C GLY A 232 1.55 -2.57 -14.85
N GLN A 233 0.26 -2.42 -15.19
CA GLN A 233 -0.18 -1.77 -16.43
C GLN A 233 0.29 -0.32 -16.56
N GLY A 234 0.60 0.36 -15.44
CA GLY A 234 1.17 1.71 -15.47
C GLY A 234 2.53 1.80 -16.18
N GLY A 235 3.23 0.67 -16.36
CA GLY A 235 4.46 0.61 -17.14
C GLY A 235 4.27 0.95 -18.62
N ALA A 236 3.05 0.83 -19.16
CA ALA A 236 2.73 1.23 -20.54
C ALA A 236 2.82 2.75 -20.78
N LEU A 237 2.94 3.55 -19.70
CA LEU A 237 3.18 4.99 -19.76
C LEU A 237 4.66 5.35 -19.95
N LEU A 238 5.54 4.35 -19.96
CA LEU A 238 6.98 4.50 -20.15
C LEU A 238 7.39 3.89 -21.49
N THR A 239 8.33 4.54 -22.18
CA THR A 239 9.02 3.94 -23.33
C THR A 239 9.89 2.76 -22.91
N HIS A 240 10.50 2.86 -21.73
CA HIS A 240 11.51 1.93 -21.21
C HIS A 240 11.20 1.46 -19.77
N PRO A 241 10.06 0.79 -19.51
CA PRO A 241 9.68 0.34 -18.18
C PRO A 241 10.68 -0.65 -17.56
N GLU A 242 11.44 -1.39 -18.38
CA GLU A 242 12.50 -2.30 -17.95
C GLU A 242 13.58 -1.60 -17.13
N ARG A 243 13.87 -0.32 -17.41
CA ARG A 243 14.89 0.45 -16.66
C ARG A 243 14.50 0.64 -15.20
N VAL A 244 13.21 0.79 -14.90
CA VAL A 244 12.69 0.87 -13.53
C VAL A 244 12.83 -0.50 -12.86
N ALA A 245 12.44 -1.58 -13.55
CA ALA A 245 12.56 -2.94 -13.03
C ALA A 245 14.01 -3.33 -12.72
N GLU A 246 14.95 -2.99 -13.60
CA GLU A 246 16.38 -3.24 -13.40
C GLU A 246 16.96 -2.46 -12.24
N ALA A 247 16.64 -1.16 -12.13
CA ALA A 247 17.11 -0.33 -11.01
C ALA A 247 16.61 -0.88 -9.67
N VAL A 248 15.34 -1.28 -9.61
CA VAL A 248 14.74 -1.89 -8.41
C VAL A 248 15.30 -3.30 -8.15
N ALA A 249 15.69 -4.06 -9.18
CA ALA A 249 16.30 -5.37 -9.00
C ALA A 249 17.70 -5.29 -8.35
N ARG A 250 18.47 -4.22 -8.63
CA ARG A 250 19.79 -3.96 -8.04
C ARG A 250 19.73 -3.31 -6.65
N TRP A 251 18.54 -2.84 -6.25
CA TRP A 251 18.32 -2.19 -4.97
C TRP A 251 18.44 -3.18 -3.81
N ASP A 252 19.00 -2.73 -2.69
CA ASP A 252 19.26 -3.53 -1.49
C ASP A 252 18.11 -3.52 -0.47
N GLY A 253 17.02 -2.80 -0.77
CA GLY A 253 15.89 -2.60 0.15
C GLY A 253 16.03 -1.38 1.07
N GLY A 254 17.18 -0.70 1.09
CA GLY A 254 17.46 0.45 1.95
C GLY A 254 16.98 1.79 1.38
N HIS A 255 17.03 2.86 2.17
CA HIS A 255 16.78 4.18 1.60
C HIS A 255 17.95 4.63 0.71
N PRO A 256 17.70 5.13 -0.52
CA PRO A 256 18.77 5.62 -1.38
C PRO A 256 19.59 6.73 -0.72
N PRO A 257 20.89 6.85 -1.05
CA PRO A 257 21.76 7.89 -0.50
C PRO A 257 21.20 9.30 -0.79
N MET A 258 21.66 10.31 -0.05
CA MET A 258 21.17 11.70 -0.24
C MET A 258 21.38 12.22 -1.67
N GLY A 259 22.52 11.87 -2.29
CA GLY A 259 22.79 12.20 -3.68
C GLY A 259 21.78 11.55 -4.66
N GLY A 260 21.60 12.17 -5.81
CA GLY A 260 20.71 11.67 -6.87
C GLY A 260 21.35 10.69 -7.85
N SER A 261 22.60 10.28 -7.64
CA SER A 261 23.38 9.46 -8.59
C SER A 261 22.76 8.09 -8.88
N TRP A 262 22.02 7.53 -7.94
CA TRP A 262 21.31 6.25 -8.11
C TRP A 262 20.20 6.30 -9.18
N LEU A 263 19.77 7.49 -9.61
CA LEU A 263 18.88 7.67 -10.76
C LEU A 263 19.62 7.78 -12.09
N ALA A 264 20.91 8.12 -12.05
CA ALA A 264 21.66 8.53 -13.25
C ALA A 264 21.72 7.40 -14.29
N ASP A 265 22.03 6.18 -13.87
CA ASP A 265 22.16 5.03 -14.76
C ASP A 265 20.84 4.73 -15.49
N ALA A 266 19.73 4.72 -14.74
CA ALA A 266 18.41 4.44 -15.31
C ALA A 266 17.94 5.57 -16.26
N LEU A 267 18.32 6.81 -16.00
CA LEU A 267 17.92 7.97 -16.81
C LEU A 267 18.91 8.30 -17.94
N SER A 268 20.09 7.67 -17.96
CA SER A 268 21.16 7.98 -18.90
C SER A 268 20.72 7.76 -20.35
N GLY A 269 20.94 8.78 -21.19
CA GLY A 269 20.62 8.77 -22.61
C GLY A 269 19.14 8.94 -22.95
N LEU A 270 18.24 9.09 -21.97
CA LEU A 270 16.82 9.32 -22.24
C LEU A 270 16.55 10.77 -22.64
N PRO A 271 15.71 11.02 -23.66
CA PRO A 271 15.13 12.34 -23.91
C PRO A 271 14.38 12.86 -22.68
N ALA A 272 14.34 14.19 -22.47
CA ALA A 272 13.71 14.78 -21.30
C ALA A 272 12.24 14.34 -21.09
N ALA A 273 11.48 14.19 -22.18
CA ALA A 273 10.09 13.74 -22.16
C ALA A 273 9.92 12.30 -21.64
N GLU A 274 10.93 11.44 -21.81
CA GLU A 274 10.93 10.05 -21.34
C GLU A 274 11.58 9.92 -19.96
N ALA A 275 12.57 10.76 -19.69
CA ALA A 275 13.27 10.80 -18.41
C ALA A 275 12.33 11.23 -17.26
N ALA A 276 11.43 12.19 -17.50
CA ALA A 276 10.52 12.71 -16.48
C ALA A 276 9.58 11.62 -15.88
N PRO A 277 8.78 10.88 -16.66
CA PRO A 277 7.93 9.82 -16.10
C PRO A 277 8.77 8.64 -15.56
N THR A 278 9.90 8.30 -16.20
CA THR A 278 10.80 7.25 -15.69
C THR A 278 11.33 7.60 -14.29
N ARG A 279 11.72 8.86 -14.08
CA ARG A 279 12.16 9.39 -12.80
C ARG A 279 11.06 9.32 -11.74
N LEU A 280 9.83 9.71 -12.08
CA LEU A 280 8.68 9.61 -11.17
C LEU A 280 8.43 8.16 -10.73
N ALA A 281 8.48 7.20 -11.65
CA ALA A 281 8.33 5.77 -11.31
C ALA A 281 9.45 5.27 -10.40
N LEU A 282 10.71 5.65 -10.66
CA LEU A 282 11.85 5.30 -9.79
C LEU A 282 11.74 5.93 -8.40
N LEU A 283 11.33 7.19 -8.31
CA LEU A 283 11.08 7.86 -7.04
C LEU A 283 9.94 7.16 -6.29
N ALA A 284 8.82 6.85 -6.93
CA ALA A 284 7.71 6.13 -6.31
C ALA A 284 8.14 4.76 -5.75
N ALA A 285 9.03 4.05 -6.46
CA ALA A 285 9.57 2.76 -6.06
C ALA A 285 10.53 2.86 -4.86
N LEU A 286 11.50 3.76 -4.91
CA LEU A 286 12.69 3.74 -4.05
C LEU A 286 12.73 4.86 -3.00
N ALA A 287 12.13 6.02 -3.30
CA ALA A 287 12.17 7.20 -2.45
C ALA A 287 10.96 8.12 -2.67
N PRO A 288 9.72 7.66 -2.38
CA PRO A 288 8.50 8.41 -2.70
C PRO A 288 8.43 9.77 -1.98
N TYR A 289 9.08 9.88 -0.82
CA TYR A 289 9.19 11.12 -0.04
C TYR A 289 10.04 12.22 -0.72
N ARG A 290 10.73 11.89 -1.82
CA ARG A 290 11.53 12.84 -2.60
C ARG A 290 10.81 13.33 -3.87
N ILE A 291 9.58 12.89 -4.12
CA ILE A 291 8.77 13.42 -5.21
C ILE A 291 8.43 14.87 -4.88
N THR A 292 8.72 15.77 -5.80
CA THR A 292 8.43 17.20 -5.69
C THR A 292 7.38 17.64 -6.70
N GLU A 293 6.79 18.82 -6.50
CA GLU A 293 5.94 19.45 -7.51
C GLU A 293 6.66 19.64 -8.86
N GLY A 294 7.98 19.89 -8.83
CA GLY A 294 8.79 20.00 -10.03
C GLY A 294 8.92 18.69 -10.82
N ASP A 295 9.08 17.56 -10.12
CA ASP A 295 9.11 16.24 -10.77
C ASP A 295 7.77 15.94 -11.45
N VAL A 296 6.66 16.27 -10.80
CA VAL A 296 5.30 16.05 -11.31
C VAL A 296 4.97 16.99 -12.48
N ALA A 297 5.34 18.27 -12.37
CA ALA A 297 5.11 19.27 -13.43
C ALA A 297 5.96 19.03 -14.69
N ALA A 298 7.08 18.31 -14.57
CA ALA A 298 7.97 17.99 -15.70
C ALA A 298 7.37 16.98 -16.70
N TRP A 299 6.25 16.32 -16.36
CA TRP A 299 5.58 15.36 -17.23
C TRP A 299 4.10 15.74 -17.41
N PRO A 300 3.60 15.93 -18.64
CA PRO A 300 2.17 16.15 -18.87
C PRO A 300 1.34 14.94 -18.41
N HIS A 301 0.41 15.15 -17.50
CA HIS A 301 -0.35 14.06 -16.86
C HIS A 301 -1.80 14.46 -16.54
N THR A 302 -2.61 13.43 -16.30
CA THR A 302 -3.89 13.52 -15.59
C THR A 302 -3.73 12.85 -14.22
N ASP A 303 -4.70 13.01 -13.32
CA ASP A 303 -4.75 12.24 -12.06
C ASP A 303 -4.69 10.73 -12.31
N GLU A 304 -5.32 10.26 -13.39
CA GLU A 304 -5.31 8.85 -13.76
C GLU A 304 -3.90 8.40 -14.17
N SER A 305 -3.25 9.11 -15.10
CA SER A 305 -1.93 8.71 -15.60
C SER A 305 -0.86 8.82 -14.51
N LEU A 306 -0.94 9.84 -13.63
CA LEU A 306 -0.04 9.99 -12.49
C LEU A 306 -0.20 8.84 -11.50
N VAL A 307 -1.43 8.52 -11.08
CA VAL A 307 -1.68 7.40 -10.15
C VAL A 307 -1.21 6.07 -10.73
N ARG A 308 -1.47 5.79 -12.02
CA ARG A 308 -0.99 4.58 -12.69
C ARG A 308 0.54 4.49 -12.72
N LEU A 309 1.23 5.58 -13.05
CA LEU A 309 2.69 5.60 -13.13
C LEU A 309 3.34 5.39 -11.75
N LEU A 310 2.83 6.08 -10.72
CA LEU A 310 3.32 5.91 -9.35
C LEU A 310 3.04 4.50 -8.83
N ALA A 311 1.87 3.93 -9.16
CA ALA A 311 1.53 2.56 -8.81
C ALA A 311 2.46 1.55 -9.48
N PHE A 312 2.87 1.78 -10.74
CA PHE A 312 3.87 0.95 -11.41
C PHE A 312 5.22 0.96 -10.69
N GLY A 313 5.71 2.13 -10.27
CA GLY A 313 6.90 2.22 -9.43
C GLY A 313 6.74 1.46 -8.10
N ALA A 314 5.64 1.73 -7.39
CA ALA A 314 5.36 1.12 -6.09
C ALA A 314 5.27 -0.42 -6.17
N VAL A 315 4.55 -0.96 -7.15
CA VAL A 315 4.39 -2.41 -7.32
C VAL A 315 5.67 -3.10 -7.74
N THR A 316 6.54 -2.42 -8.50
CA THR A 316 7.85 -2.95 -8.89
C THR A 316 8.71 -3.17 -7.64
N ALA A 317 8.69 -2.23 -6.69
CA ALA A 317 9.34 -2.40 -5.38
C ALA A 317 8.68 -3.50 -4.52
N VAL A 318 7.35 -3.65 -4.59
CA VAL A 318 6.64 -4.73 -3.87
C VAL A 318 7.03 -6.11 -4.38
N ARG A 319 7.14 -6.31 -5.71
CA ARG A 319 7.64 -7.57 -6.30
C ARG A 319 9.09 -7.86 -5.91
N HIS A 320 9.91 -6.82 -5.74
CA HIS A 320 11.25 -7.00 -5.16
C HIS A 320 11.17 -7.44 -3.70
N ALA A 321 10.36 -6.77 -2.87
CA ALA A 321 10.16 -7.14 -1.46
C ALA A 321 9.61 -8.56 -1.29
N GLU A 322 8.66 -9.00 -2.13
CA GLU A 322 8.11 -10.36 -2.13
C GLU A 322 9.21 -11.43 -2.23
N ARG A 323 10.20 -11.25 -3.11
CA ARG A 323 11.33 -12.18 -3.26
C ARG A 323 12.22 -12.22 -2.02
N THR A 324 12.32 -11.10 -1.30
CA THR A 324 13.10 -11.02 -0.05
C THR A 324 12.34 -11.65 1.12
N PHE A 325 11.03 -11.49 1.18
CA PHE A 325 10.16 -12.04 2.23
C PHE A 325 9.79 -13.52 2.01
N SER A 326 9.81 -14.00 0.78
CA SER A 326 9.50 -15.38 0.42
C SER A 326 10.61 -15.97 -0.45
N PRO A 327 11.64 -16.61 0.14
CA PRO A 327 12.71 -17.26 -0.63
C PRO A 327 12.19 -18.39 -1.53
N ALA A 328 11.02 -18.97 -1.21
CA ALA A 328 10.33 -19.96 -2.03
C ALA A 328 9.80 -19.39 -3.37
N ALA A 329 9.77 -18.06 -3.54
CA ALA A 329 9.42 -17.40 -4.81
C ALA A 329 10.62 -17.26 -5.78
N ALA A 330 11.82 -17.67 -5.38
CA ALA A 330 13.05 -17.59 -6.18
C ALA A 330 13.42 -18.90 -6.91
N SER A 331 12.56 -19.91 -6.85
CA SER A 331 12.74 -21.24 -7.47
C SER A 331 11.70 -21.52 -8.55
#